data_AF-A0A2E7IU57-F1
#
_entry.id   AF-A0A2E7IU57-F1
#
_cell.length_a   1.000
_cell.length_b   1.000
_cell.length_c   1.000
_cell.angle_alpha   90.00
_cell.angle_beta   90.00
_cell.angle_gamma   90.00
#
_symmetry.space_group_name_H-M   'P 1'
#
loop_
_entity.id
_entity.type
_entity.pdbx_description
1 polymer ?
#
loop_
_entity_poly.entity_id
_entity_poly.type
_entity_poly.pdbx_seq_one_letter_code
_entity_poly.pdbx_strand_id
1 'polypeptide(L)'
;MMKPVTFSQLALRDALLVLTAILAWWLLSHYSAGSGAVSDFAGVVLGAGLGFCAHTAHEWGHVLGGALSRSVMRPGASLTSFSNFVYDSKQNSRPQFLFMSIMGFIPTGIAVWLFFTYLPGDELATHVARGIVLFLVFLGVVLELPLVIWALVRKDLPPVDRAAA
;
A
#
# COMPACT_ATOMS: atom_id res chain seq x y z
N MET A 1 -12.56 22.84 14.08
CA MET A 1 -11.60 21.76 14.40
C MET A 1 -12.20 20.46 13.86
N MET A 2 -11.59 19.83 12.85
CA MET A 2 -12.11 18.58 12.28
C MET A 2 -11.93 17.44 13.28
N LYS A 3 -12.91 16.53 13.39
CA LYS A 3 -12.77 15.34 14.24
C LYS A 3 -11.62 14.47 13.69
N PRO A 4 -10.75 13.92 14.56
CA PRO A 4 -9.70 13.01 14.13
C PRO A 4 -10.31 11.75 13.52
N VAL A 5 -9.69 11.26 12.43
CA VAL A 5 -10.10 10.03 11.75
C VAL A 5 -9.72 8.83 12.60
N THR A 6 -10.50 7.75 12.54
CA THR A 6 -10.22 6.48 13.23
C THR A 6 -9.76 5.39 12.26
N PHE A 7 -9.09 4.36 12.77
CA PHE A 7 -8.73 3.19 11.96
C PHE A 7 -9.96 2.52 11.33
N SER A 8 -11.10 2.46 12.02
CA SER A 8 -12.33 1.87 11.47
C SER A 8 -12.86 2.66 10.26
N GLN A 9 -12.72 3.98 10.27
CA GLN A 9 -13.13 4.82 9.14
C GLN A 9 -12.21 4.61 7.93
N LEU A 10 -10.89 4.51 8.15
CA LEU A 10 -9.92 4.18 7.10
C LEU A 10 -10.16 2.77 6.56
N ALA A 11 -10.44 1.80 7.43
CA ALA A 11 -10.72 0.43 7.04
C ALA A 11 -11.97 0.34 6.16
N LEU A 12 -13.04 1.04 6.53
CA LEU A 12 -14.26 1.09 5.73
C LEU A 12 -14.01 1.75 4.36
N ARG A 13 -13.32 2.90 4.34
CA ARG A 13 -12.94 3.59 3.09
C ARG A 13 -12.18 2.63 2.17
N ASP A 14 -11.14 1.99 2.69
CA ASP A 14 -10.28 1.12 1.90
C ASP A 14 -10.98 -0.15 1.45
N ALA A 15 -11.80 -0.76 2.32
CA ALA A 15 -12.60 -1.91 1.94
C ALA A 15 -13.55 -1.58 0.78
N LEU A 16 -14.22 -0.42 0.82
CA LEU A 16 -15.11 0.02 -0.26
C LEU A 16 -14.35 0.31 -1.56
N LEU A 17 -13.21 1.00 -1.49
CA LEU A 17 -12.39 1.31 -2.66
C LEU A 17 -11.77 0.04 -3.28
N VAL A 18 -11.23 -0.86 -2.46
CA VAL A 18 -10.67 -2.14 -2.91
C VAL A 18 -11.75 -3.02 -3.54
N LEU A 19 -12.91 -3.14 -2.89
CA LEU A 19 -14.04 -3.89 -3.45
C LEU A 19 -14.46 -3.31 -4.80
N THR A 20 -14.57 -1.98 -4.89
CA THR A 20 -14.94 -1.29 -6.14
C THR A 20 -13.90 -1.53 -7.23
N ALA A 21 -12.61 -1.41 -6.92
CA ALA A 21 -11.54 -1.65 -7.89
C ALA A 21 -11.49 -3.10 -8.37
N ILE A 22 -11.65 -4.08 -7.47
CA ILE A 22 -11.68 -5.50 -7.83
C ILE A 22 -12.90 -5.84 -8.68
N LEU A 23 -14.09 -5.35 -8.31
CA LEU A 23 -15.31 -5.58 -9.10
C LEU A 23 -15.24 -4.89 -10.46
N ALA A 24 -14.76 -3.65 -10.51
CA ALA A 24 -14.58 -2.92 -11.75
C ALA A 24 -13.58 -3.63 -12.66
N TRP A 25 -12.46 -4.11 -12.13
CA TRP A 25 -11.51 -4.93 -12.87
C TRP A 25 -12.20 -6.17 -13.44
N TRP A 26 -12.82 -6.98 -12.57
CA TRP A 26 -13.41 -8.26 -12.96
C TRP A 26 -14.49 -8.12 -14.04
N LEU A 27 -15.27 -7.03 -13.99
CA LEU A 27 -16.35 -6.79 -14.94
C LEU A 27 -15.90 -6.07 -16.22
N LEU A 28 -14.83 -5.27 -16.17
CA LEU A 28 -14.55 -4.29 -17.23
C LEU A 28 -13.12 -4.38 -17.81
N SER A 29 -12.21 -5.18 -17.25
CA SER A 29 -10.80 -5.18 -17.69
C SER A 29 -10.63 -5.62 -19.14
N HIS A 30 -11.47 -6.53 -19.63
CA HIS A 30 -11.48 -6.98 -21.03
C HIS A 30 -11.69 -5.86 -22.05
N TYR A 31 -12.32 -4.73 -21.68
CA TYR A 31 -12.42 -3.56 -22.55
C TYR A 31 -11.06 -2.89 -22.82
N SER A 32 -10.03 -3.22 -22.04
CA SER A 32 -8.66 -2.72 -22.19
C SER A 32 -7.76 -3.55 -23.12
N ALA A 33 -8.28 -4.62 -23.73
CA ALA A 33 -7.54 -5.45 -24.69
C ALA A 33 -7.56 -4.91 -26.14
N GLY A 34 -8.34 -3.85 -26.39
CA GLY A 34 -8.52 -3.24 -27.70
C GLY A 34 -7.59 -2.06 -27.95
N SER A 35 -7.95 -1.24 -28.94
CA SER A 35 -7.26 -0.01 -29.29
C SER A 35 -8.21 1.19 -29.24
N GLY A 36 -7.67 2.37 -28.91
CA GLY A 36 -8.40 3.63 -28.94
C GLY A 36 -8.82 4.11 -27.55
N ALA A 37 -9.36 5.33 -27.49
CA ALA A 37 -9.47 6.09 -26.24
C ALA A 37 -10.25 5.38 -25.12
N VAL A 38 -11.31 4.63 -25.44
CA VAL A 38 -12.08 3.88 -24.43
C VAL A 38 -11.24 2.74 -23.85
N SER A 39 -10.49 2.04 -24.70
CA SER A 39 -9.62 0.95 -24.27
C SER A 39 -8.46 1.45 -23.43
N ASP A 40 -7.85 2.56 -23.85
CA ASP A 40 -6.77 3.22 -23.10
C ASP A 40 -7.27 3.71 -21.73
N PHE A 41 -8.43 4.35 -21.70
CA PHE A 41 -9.06 4.83 -20.46
C PHE A 41 -9.37 3.68 -19.51
N ALA A 42 -10.00 2.61 -20.01
CA ALA A 42 -10.28 1.41 -19.22
C ALA A 42 -8.98 0.80 -18.68
N GLY A 43 -7.94 0.69 -19.52
CA GLY A 43 -6.64 0.18 -19.14
C GLY A 43 -6.01 0.96 -17.99
N VAL A 44 -5.91 2.28 -18.13
CA VAL A 44 -5.30 3.13 -17.11
C VAL A 44 -6.11 3.10 -15.80
N VAL A 45 -7.43 3.29 -15.86
CA VAL A 45 -8.26 3.39 -14.65
C VAL A 45 -8.31 2.06 -13.88
N LEU A 46 -8.53 0.95 -14.58
CA LEU A 46 -8.66 -0.35 -13.94
C LEU A 46 -7.30 -0.87 -13.44
N GLY A 47 -6.24 -0.65 -14.21
CA GLY A 47 -4.87 -0.95 -13.78
C GLY A 47 -4.43 -0.13 -12.57
N ALA A 48 -4.76 1.17 -12.55
CA ALA A 48 -4.53 2.04 -11.39
C ALA A 48 -5.36 1.60 -10.18
N GLY A 49 -6.59 1.13 -10.38
CA GLY A 49 -7.43 0.55 -9.33
C GLY A 49 -6.77 -0.67 -8.67
N LEU A 50 -6.23 -1.60 -9.45
CA LEU A 50 -5.47 -2.72 -8.87
C LEU A 50 -4.17 -2.28 -8.19
N GLY A 51 -3.46 -1.30 -8.78
CA GLY A 51 -2.29 -0.69 -8.15
C GLY A 51 -2.62 -0.08 -6.77
N PHE A 52 -3.77 0.60 -6.66
CA PHE A 52 -4.28 1.09 -5.38
C PHE A 52 -4.55 -0.05 -4.40
N CYS A 53 -5.16 -1.16 -4.84
CA CYS A 53 -5.35 -2.33 -3.97
C CYS A 53 -4.02 -2.86 -3.41
N ALA A 54 -2.96 -2.92 -4.22
CA ALA A 54 -1.63 -3.34 -3.77
C ALA A 54 -1.03 -2.36 -2.74
N HIS A 55 -1.15 -1.06 -2.98
CA HIS A 55 -0.73 -0.01 -2.03
C HIS A 55 -1.49 -0.11 -0.70
N THR A 56 -2.82 -0.23 -0.76
CA THR A 56 -3.67 -0.38 0.43
C THR A 56 -3.32 -1.64 1.22
N ALA A 57 -3.07 -2.77 0.54
CA ALA A 57 -2.66 -4.00 1.20
C ALA A 57 -1.31 -3.84 1.93
N HIS A 58 -0.36 -3.11 1.33
CA HIS A 58 0.92 -2.76 1.95
C HIS A 58 0.73 -1.94 3.23
N GLU A 59 -0.03 -0.84 3.17
CA GLU A 59 -0.30 0.02 4.33
C GLU A 59 -1.00 -0.73 5.46
N TRP A 60 -2.00 -1.57 5.14
CA TRP A 60 -2.66 -2.41 6.15
C TRP A 60 -1.76 -3.52 6.69
N GLY A 61 -0.80 -3.98 5.91
CA GLY A 61 0.28 -4.87 6.37
C GLY A 61 1.06 -4.24 7.51
N HIS A 62 1.50 -2.99 7.36
CA HIS A 62 2.13 -2.25 8.45
C HIS A 62 1.23 -2.09 9.67
N VAL A 63 -0.03 -1.69 9.48
CA VAL A 63 -0.98 -1.56 10.60
C VAL A 63 -1.17 -2.89 11.34
N LEU A 64 -1.28 -4.00 10.62
CA LEU A 64 -1.38 -5.33 11.20
C LEU A 64 -0.11 -5.70 11.99
N GLY A 65 1.07 -5.47 11.41
CA GLY A 65 2.35 -5.73 12.08
C GLY A 65 2.53 -4.88 13.34
N GLY A 66 2.14 -3.61 13.28
CA GLY A 66 2.13 -2.73 14.43
C GLY A 66 1.16 -3.22 15.51
N ALA A 67 -0.07 -3.61 15.15
CA ALA A 67 -1.05 -4.13 16.10
C ALA A 67 -0.58 -5.43 16.77
N LEU A 68 -0.08 -6.40 15.98
CA LEU A 68 0.44 -7.68 16.47
C LEU A 68 1.67 -7.53 17.38
N SER A 69 2.52 -6.53 17.11
CA SER A 69 3.67 -6.19 17.94
C SER A 69 3.35 -5.21 19.08
N ARG A 70 2.07 -4.83 19.25
CA ARG A 70 1.60 -3.85 20.24
C ARG A 70 2.31 -2.50 20.15
N SER A 71 2.60 -2.07 18.91
CA SER A 71 3.18 -0.77 18.63
C SER A 71 2.19 0.36 18.91
N VAL A 72 2.68 1.48 19.43
CA VAL A 72 1.93 2.74 19.54
C VAL A 72 1.83 3.35 18.14
N MET A 73 0.61 3.41 17.60
CA MET A 73 0.32 4.00 16.30
C MET A 73 -0.93 4.87 16.38
N ARG A 74 -0.97 5.90 15.55
CA ARG A 74 -2.16 6.73 15.35
C ARG A 74 -2.69 6.54 13.93
N PRO A 75 -4.00 6.65 13.69
CA PRO A 75 -4.53 6.64 12.32
C PRO A 75 -4.01 7.86 11.53
N GLY A 76 -4.03 7.76 10.20
CA GLY A 76 -3.71 8.86 9.30
C GLY A 76 -4.52 10.13 9.59
N ALA A 77 -3.98 11.29 9.18
CA ALA A 77 -4.55 12.60 9.53
C ALA A 77 -5.94 12.87 8.92
N SER A 78 -6.27 12.20 7.82
CA SER A 78 -7.52 12.39 7.06
C SER A 78 -7.91 11.12 6.28
N LEU A 79 -9.15 11.08 5.78
CA LEU A 79 -9.60 10.04 4.84
C LEU A 79 -8.91 10.10 3.47
N THR A 80 -8.15 11.16 3.19
CA THR A 80 -7.35 11.31 1.96
C THR A 80 -5.86 11.07 2.19
N SER A 81 -5.47 10.68 3.41
CA SER A 81 -4.07 10.41 3.73
C SER A 81 -3.56 9.22 2.92
N PHE A 82 -2.36 9.38 2.35
CA PHE A 82 -1.69 8.36 1.57
C PHE A 82 -1.27 7.17 2.43
N SER A 83 -0.87 7.43 3.68
CA SER A 83 -0.61 6.41 4.69
C SER A 83 -1.78 6.26 5.66
N ASN A 84 -2.04 5.03 6.08
CA ASN A 84 -3.11 4.69 7.01
C ASN A 84 -2.74 4.90 8.48
N PHE A 85 -1.47 5.09 8.78
CA PHE A 85 -0.99 5.20 10.14
C PHE A 85 0.16 6.21 10.28
N VAL A 86 0.37 6.63 11.51
CA VAL A 86 1.55 7.38 11.95
C VAL A 86 2.19 6.57 13.06
N TYR A 87 3.44 6.17 12.84
CA TYR A 87 4.24 5.45 13.83
C TYR A 87 4.84 6.42 14.85
N ASP A 88 5.02 5.97 16.10
CA ASP A 88 5.70 6.75 17.15
C ASP A 88 7.06 6.12 17.47
N SER A 89 8.13 6.62 16.85
CA SER A 89 9.50 6.15 17.07
C SER A 89 10.03 6.38 18.49
N LYS A 90 9.38 7.25 19.29
CA LYS A 90 9.79 7.52 20.69
C LYS A 90 9.18 6.53 21.67
N GLN A 91 7.97 6.07 21.38
CA GLN A 91 7.23 5.15 22.27
C GLN A 91 7.37 3.68 21.86
N ASN A 92 7.89 3.41 20.67
CA ASN A 92 8.11 2.06 20.20
C ASN A 92 9.58 1.63 20.29
N SER A 93 9.78 0.32 20.13
CA SER A 93 11.08 -0.33 20.14
C SER A 93 11.52 -0.77 18.75
N ARG A 94 12.82 -1.06 18.59
CA ARG A 94 13.37 -1.57 17.32
C ARG A 94 12.69 -2.85 16.81
N PRO A 95 12.44 -3.90 17.63
CA PRO A 95 11.76 -5.10 17.15
C PRO A 95 10.34 -4.81 16.64
N GLN A 96 9.62 -3.89 17.30
CA GLN A 96 8.30 -3.43 16.86
C GLN A 96 8.36 -2.77 15.48
N PHE A 97 9.34 -1.88 15.26
CA PHE A 97 9.54 -1.24 13.96
C PHE A 97 9.87 -2.26 12.87
N LEU A 98 10.85 -3.14 13.10
CA LEU A 98 11.24 -4.16 12.12
C LEU A 98 10.09 -5.10 11.76
N PHE A 99 9.31 -5.53 12.76
CA PHE A 99 8.15 -6.39 12.53
C PHE A 99 7.05 -5.67 11.75
N MET A 100 6.76 -4.41 12.10
CA MET A 100 5.84 -3.55 11.34
C MET A 100 6.30 -3.39 9.88
N SER A 101 7.59 -3.09 9.64
CA SER A 101 8.14 -2.92 8.29
C SER A 101 8.02 -4.20 7.45
N ILE A 102 8.41 -5.35 8.01
CA ILE A 102 8.31 -6.65 7.31
C ILE A 102 6.86 -6.95 6.90
N MET A 103 5.90 -6.63 7.78
CA MET A 103 4.49 -6.89 7.51
C MET A 103 3.91 -6.01 6.40
N GLY A 104 4.55 -4.89 6.02
CA GLY A 104 4.21 -4.14 4.79
C GLY A 104 4.80 -4.77 3.53
N PHE A 105 6.02 -5.32 3.59
CA PHE A 105 6.65 -5.96 2.43
C PHE A 105 5.98 -7.28 2.01
N ILE A 106 5.44 -8.06 2.95
CA ILE A 106 4.76 -9.34 2.66
C ILE A 106 3.61 -9.16 1.64
N PRO A 107 2.59 -8.32 1.89
CA PRO A 107 1.51 -8.10 0.93
C PRO A 107 1.98 -7.49 -0.38
N THR A 108 3.03 -6.63 -0.38
CA THR A 108 3.64 -6.15 -1.62
C THR A 108 4.20 -7.31 -2.45
N GLY A 109 4.94 -8.22 -1.84
CA GLY A 109 5.48 -9.41 -2.51
C GLY A 109 4.38 -10.33 -3.04
N ILE A 110 3.32 -10.53 -2.26
CA ILE A 110 2.12 -11.28 -2.70
C ILE A 110 1.47 -10.59 -3.90
N ALA A 111 1.31 -9.26 -3.88
CA ALA A 111 0.71 -8.52 -4.99
C ALA A 111 1.54 -8.65 -6.28
N VAL A 112 2.87 -8.52 -6.19
CA VAL A 112 3.77 -8.77 -7.33
C VAL A 112 3.57 -10.18 -7.88
N TRP A 113 3.61 -11.20 -7.01
CA TRP A 113 3.42 -12.58 -7.42
C TRP A 113 2.06 -12.79 -8.12
N LEU A 114 0.98 -12.26 -7.53
CA LEU A 114 -0.36 -12.37 -8.11
C LEU A 114 -0.47 -11.66 -9.46
N PHE A 115 0.07 -10.45 -9.59
CA PHE A 115 -0.07 -9.64 -10.80
C PHE A 115 0.70 -10.21 -11.98
N PHE A 116 1.86 -10.83 -11.72
CA PHE A 116 2.67 -11.46 -12.75
C PHE A 116 2.24 -12.90 -13.09
N THR A 117 1.52 -13.58 -12.19
CA THR A 117 1.09 -14.98 -12.39
C THR A 117 -0.33 -15.09 -12.94
N TYR A 118 -1.28 -14.27 -12.48
CA TYR A 118 -2.71 -14.50 -12.72
C TYR A 118 -3.39 -13.45 -13.61
N LEU A 119 -2.82 -12.25 -13.78
CA LEU A 119 -3.46 -11.23 -14.63
C LEU A 119 -3.27 -11.54 -16.12
N PRO A 120 -4.32 -11.36 -16.96
CA PRO A 120 -4.29 -11.65 -18.39
C PRO A 120 -3.29 -10.73 -19.10
N GLY A 121 -2.39 -11.31 -19.89
CA GLY A 121 -1.24 -10.60 -20.46
C GLY A 121 -1.53 -9.71 -21.66
N ASP A 122 -2.74 -9.77 -22.21
CA ASP A 122 -3.22 -9.05 -23.41
C ASP A 122 -3.96 -7.75 -23.08
N GLU A 123 -4.24 -7.49 -21.81
CA GLU A 123 -4.96 -6.30 -21.34
C GLU A 123 -4.01 -5.16 -20.97
N LEU A 124 -4.25 -3.94 -21.47
CA LEU A 124 -3.50 -2.76 -21.04
C LEU A 124 -3.60 -2.55 -19.52
N ALA A 125 -4.76 -2.86 -18.94
CA ALA A 125 -4.98 -2.76 -17.51
C ALA A 125 -3.96 -3.60 -16.72
N THR A 126 -3.56 -4.75 -17.24
CA THR A 126 -2.57 -5.64 -16.61
C THR A 126 -1.19 -5.02 -16.64
N HIS A 127 -0.80 -4.43 -17.77
CA HIS A 127 0.49 -3.76 -17.90
C HIS A 127 0.59 -2.56 -16.95
N VAL A 128 -0.48 -1.77 -16.83
CA VAL A 128 -0.55 -0.65 -15.89
C VAL A 128 -0.45 -1.16 -14.44
N ALA A 129 -1.22 -2.17 -14.06
CA ALA A 129 -1.17 -2.75 -12.71
C ALA A 129 0.23 -3.30 -12.36
N ARG A 130 0.87 -4.01 -13.29
CA ARG A 130 2.25 -4.52 -13.16
C ARG A 130 3.27 -3.39 -13.04
N GLY A 131 3.12 -2.33 -13.83
CA GLY A 131 3.98 -1.16 -13.75
C GLY A 131 3.88 -0.47 -12.39
N ILE A 132 2.65 -0.27 -11.89
CA ILE A 132 2.42 0.36 -10.59
C ILE A 132 2.94 -0.51 -9.45
N VAL A 133 2.70 -1.83 -9.45
CA VAL A 133 3.21 -2.68 -8.35
C VAL A 133 4.73 -2.71 -8.32
N LEU A 134 5.42 -2.69 -9.47
CA LEU A 134 6.88 -2.55 -9.52
C LEU A 134 7.34 -1.17 -9.06
N PHE A 135 6.58 -0.11 -9.38
CA PHE A 135 6.86 1.23 -8.86
C PHE A 135 6.70 1.29 -7.33
N LEU A 136 5.69 0.62 -6.75
CA LEU A 136 5.54 0.50 -5.29
C LEU A 136 6.71 -0.28 -4.66
N VAL A 137 7.18 -1.35 -5.30
CA VAL A 137 8.41 -2.05 -4.87
C VAL A 137 9.61 -1.10 -4.89
N PHE A 138 9.76 -0.33 -5.97
CA PHE A 138 10.82 0.67 -6.06
C PHE A 138 10.73 1.70 -4.94
N LEU A 139 9.53 2.22 -4.63
CA LEU A 139 9.32 3.13 -3.51
C LEU A 139 9.70 2.48 -2.18
N GLY A 140 9.28 1.24 -1.91
CA GLY A 140 9.67 0.51 -0.70
C GLY A 140 11.20 0.32 -0.59
N VAL A 141 11.87 0.04 -1.72
CA VAL A 141 13.34 -0.10 -1.76
C VAL A 141 14.06 1.23 -1.53
N VAL A 142 13.52 2.34 -2.04
CA VAL A 142 14.19 3.65 -1.94
C VAL A 142 13.85 4.38 -0.65
N LEU A 143 12.63 4.24 -0.14
CA LEU A 143 12.12 5.00 1.01
C LEU A 143 12.19 4.20 2.31
N GLU A 144 11.78 2.93 2.31
CA GLU A 144 11.65 2.15 3.54
C GLU A 144 12.87 1.28 3.83
N LEU A 145 13.45 0.64 2.82
CA LEU A 145 14.59 -0.25 3.01
C LEU A 145 15.79 0.46 3.66
N PRO A 146 16.13 1.73 3.37
CA PRO A 146 17.18 2.44 4.08
C PRO A 146 16.89 2.59 5.58
N LEU A 147 15.63 2.78 5.96
CA LEU A 147 15.21 2.88 7.37
C LEU A 147 15.32 1.52 8.07
N VAL A 148 14.94 0.43 7.38
CA VAL A 148 15.12 -0.93 7.89
C VAL A 148 16.60 -1.27 8.04
N ILE A 149 17.42 -0.96 7.04
CA ILE A 149 18.88 -1.16 7.10
C ILE A 149 19.48 -0.34 8.25
N TRP A 150 19.07 0.92 8.42
CA TRP A 150 19.47 1.73 9.57
C TRP A 150 19.17 0.98 10.87
N ALA A 151 17.91 0.59 11.08
CA ALA A 151 17.48 -0.08 12.31
C ALA A 151 18.29 -1.36 12.59
N LEU A 152 18.64 -2.12 11.55
CA LEU A 152 19.48 -3.31 11.66
C LEU A 152 20.94 -2.98 12.02
N VAL A 153 21.53 -1.95 11.40
CA VAL A 153 22.96 -1.61 11.54
C VAL A 153 23.25 -0.78 12.79
N ARG A 154 22.54 0.33 13.00
CA ARG A 154 22.81 1.27 14.10
C ARG A 154 22.20 0.82 15.43
N LYS A 155 21.36 -0.21 15.41
CA LYS A 155 20.67 -0.80 16.57
C LYS A 155 19.74 0.18 17.33
N ASP A 156 19.49 1.37 16.80
CA ASP A 156 18.52 2.36 17.27
C ASP A 156 17.36 2.54 16.26
N LEU A 157 16.35 3.33 16.61
CA LEU A 157 15.22 3.60 15.72
C LEU A 157 15.52 4.78 14.79
N PRO A 158 15.25 4.67 13.48
CA PRO A 158 15.31 5.81 12.59
C PRO A 158 14.27 6.88 13.00
N PRO A 159 14.52 8.18 12.75
CA PRO A 159 13.60 9.25 13.13
C PRO A 159 12.42 9.36 12.14
N VAL A 160 11.57 8.33 12.09
CA VAL A 160 10.49 8.18 11.09
C VAL A 160 9.41 9.26 11.21
N ASP A 161 9.20 9.78 12.41
CA ASP A 161 8.07 10.68 12.74
C ASP A 161 8.42 12.18 12.65
N ARG A 162 9.68 12.54 12.30
CA ARG A 162 10.11 13.95 12.26
C ARG A 162 9.60 14.75 11.05
N ALA A 163 9.08 14.09 10.02
CA ALA A 163 8.50 14.77 8.85
C ALA A 163 7.05 15.24 9.07
N ALA A 164 6.42 14.87 10.19
CA ALA A 164 5.01 15.14 10.49
C ALA A 164 4.80 16.09 11.69
N ALA A 165 5.83 16.83 12.09
CA ALA A 165 5.80 17.79 13.20
C ALA A 165 5.70 19.24 12.70
#